data_AF-A0A1I8PPU7-F1
#
_entry.id   AF-A0A1I8PPU7-F1
#
_cell.length_a   1.000
_cell.length_b   1.000
_cell.length_c   1.000
_cell.angle_alpha   90.00
_cell.angle_beta   90.00
_cell.angle_gamma   90.00
#
_symmetry.space_group_name_H-M   'P 1'
#
loop_
_entity.id
_entity.type
_entity.pdbx_description
1 polymer ?
#
loop_
_entity_poly.entity_id
_entity_poly.type
_entity_poly.pdbx_seq_one_letter_code
_entity_poly.pdbx_strand_id
1 'polypeptide(L)'
;MVKNIQQFSKGIPKTPKPVHATAIRHHALLASGYVRQHMILDERWTNSDLIDVYSNMAILLKKHLIFKQLEKKTIIEGIRFKHKDLRQHVQNGRKSLRRSLGEEFEQKLHTILINDKQMQRLYVNMMPQDIEENIKQRTFTMKKEHDRLSLKLGDMKQKLEEALIRSSELQIRVRFQNEYILQEELTIRTLYTAIKNSQTRLKAIKTINTTYKKMLQVMKDEEKFFEPILNSLSKDIEDQQNFIAYVLCVGSPVLDKEKELQQNASKLEEIKRSQTTSKGQWLGEVKRGSWQRKSYFNARLPSLVVDMGRHYARETRDMVILNRLLADVEGQVKSLQEVTLSFKPKAIPSIFKQQSANNLGLRKQIALDALQEQSLADRNFSLLYQKQFLQHDFHQSFLNKENNIKQLKEKICQEDLREKEIMQWMQERGKTSVVVTCSLWNFYDVLRHVHVRREYKVKPLRYPNEYLKQPLLRYESMAMKAAPPLEFEEDALNVLKVVTQKLLKLTLAYNQLMPKNAAKNVIEDIVAKNKEAYNAHYLATAKSEHCTADIISHKDEDHSHYLPSLREETKIPTRAVIKDLSSKLVEHYVAKQE
;
A
#
# COMPACT_ATOMS: atom_id res chain seq x y z
N MET A 1 81.00 60.65 11.45
CA MET A 1 80.57 59.51 10.60
C MET A 1 81.35 58.25 10.98
N VAL A 2 81.26 57.93 12.25
CA VAL A 2 81.75 56.73 12.95
C VAL A 2 80.64 56.47 13.96
N LYS A 3 80.29 55.19 14.16
CA LYS A 3 79.22 54.62 15.01
C LYS A 3 78.02 54.09 14.22
N ASN A 4 77.82 52.77 14.38
CA ASN A 4 76.63 51.95 14.10
C ASN A 4 76.68 50.92 12.96
N ILE A 5 77.76 50.12 12.88
CA ILE A 5 77.70 48.77 12.25
C ILE A 5 78.35 47.71 13.17
N GLN A 6 78.04 47.75 14.48
CA GLN A 6 78.55 46.79 15.47
C GLN A 6 77.44 46.21 16.37
N GLN A 7 76.25 45.93 15.83
CA GLN A 7 75.17 45.29 16.59
C GLN A 7 74.45 44.12 15.88
N PHE A 8 75.12 43.41 14.97
CA PHE A 8 74.61 42.11 14.48
C PHE A 8 75.64 40.98 14.56
N SER A 9 76.53 41.02 15.56
CA SER A 9 77.32 39.86 16.02
C SER A 9 76.78 39.33 17.34
N LYS A 10 75.59 38.74 17.32
CA LYS A 10 75.10 37.84 18.37
C LYS A 10 73.90 37.06 17.82
N GLY A 11 74.17 35.84 17.41
CA GLY A 11 73.20 34.90 16.88
C GLY A 11 73.75 34.20 15.65
N ILE A 12 74.50 33.13 15.85
CA ILE A 12 74.63 32.09 14.83
C ILE A 12 73.19 31.79 14.39
N PRO A 13 72.79 31.98 13.11
CA PRO A 13 71.48 31.50 12.69
C PRO A 13 71.50 30.01 12.95
N LYS A 14 70.70 29.53 13.90
CA LYS A 14 70.52 28.10 14.15
C LYS A 14 70.28 27.48 12.78
N THR A 15 71.21 26.65 12.32
CA THR A 15 71.02 25.91 11.07
C THR A 15 69.67 25.21 11.20
N PRO A 16 68.69 25.48 10.32
CA PRO A 16 67.43 24.77 10.38
C PRO A 16 67.75 23.28 10.32
N LYS A 17 67.13 22.49 11.21
CA LYS A 17 67.32 21.03 11.21
C LYS A 17 66.92 20.50 9.82
N PRO A 18 67.60 19.47 9.28
CA PRO A 18 67.16 18.85 8.03
C PRO A 18 65.71 18.41 8.19
N VAL A 19 64.81 19.07 7.46
CA VAL A 19 63.38 18.75 7.49
C VAL A 19 63.18 17.53 6.62
N HIS A 20 62.74 16.44 7.24
CA HIS A 20 62.23 15.28 6.53
C HIS A 20 60.75 15.52 6.30
N ALA A 21 60.33 15.59 5.03
CA ALA A 21 58.93 15.66 4.68
C ALA A 21 58.15 14.57 5.41
N THR A 22 56.95 14.90 5.88
CA THR A 22 56.05 13.90 6.46
C THR A 22 55.95 12.68 5.55
N ALA A 23 56.22 11.49 6.10
CA ALA A 23 56.21 10.28 5.28
C ALA A 23 54.83 10.13 4.63
N ILE A 24 54.79 9.85 3.32
CA ILE A 24 53.55 9.78 2.51
C ILE A 24 52.47 8.90 3.16
N ARG A 25 52.87 7.89 3.95
CA ARG A 25 51.96 7.01 4.71
C ARG A 25 51.15 7.72 5.80
N HIS A 26 51.64 8.82 6.35
CA HIS A 26 51.00 9.61 7.40
C HIS A 26 50.30 10.87 6.85
N HIS A 27 50.36 11.12 5.54
CA HIS A 27 49.69 12.24 4.89
C HIS A 27 48.22 11.93 4.62
N ALA A 28 47.29 12.73 5.13
CA ALA A 28 45.86 12.43 5.05
C ALA A 28 45.35 12.39 3.60
N LEU A 29 45.87 13.23 2.70
CA LEU A 29 45.47 13.28 1.29
C LEU A 29 46.26 12.34 0.36
N LEU A 30 47.52 12.04 0.70
CA LEU A 30 48.47 11.38 -0.21
C LEU A 30 48.80 9.94 0.22
N ALA A 31 48.38 9.51 1.41
CA ALA A 31 48.58 8.13 1.81
C ALA A 31 47.77 7.18 0.91
N SER A 32 48.42 6.09 0.50
CA SER A 32 47.88 5.10 -0.45
C SER A 32 46.48 4.54 -0.10
N GLY A 33 46.08 4.58 1.18
CA GLY A 33 44.74 4.17 1.61
C GLY A 33 43.64 5.21 1.33
N TYR A 34 43.97 6.50 1.38
CA TYR A 34 43.03 7.62 1.22
C TYR A 34 42.98 8.15 -0.21
N VAL A 35 44.08 8.04 -0.98
CA VAL A 35 44.15 8.47 -2.40
C VAL A 35 43.06 7.82 -3.27
N ARG A 36 42.71 6.54 -3.02
CA ARG A 36 41.61 5.88 -3.75
C ARG A 36 40.22 6.43 -3.40
N GLN A 37 40.07 7.01 -2.22
CA GLN A 37 38.82 7.60 -1.74
C GLN A 37 38.65 9.04 -2.24
N HIS A 38 39.74 9.79 -2.42
CA HIS A 38 39.70 11.20 -2.83
C HIS A 38 39.52 11.44 -4.33
N MET A 39 39.55 10.42 -5.20
CA MET A 39 39.35 10.54 -6.66
C MET A 39 40.17 11.66 -7.33
N ILE A 40 41.36 11.97 -6.80
CA ILE A 40 42.24 12.99 -7.39
C ILE A 40 42.87 12.40 -8.65
N LEU A 41 42.32 12.75 -9.80
CA LEU A 41 42.85 12.46 -11.14
C LEU A 41 43.28 13.79 -11.76
N ASP A 42 44.52 14.23 -11.49
CA ASP A 42 45.16 15.31 -12.23
C ASP A 42 46.14 14.71 -13.25
N GLU A 43 45.95 15.00 -14.53
CA GLU A 43 46.78 14.49 -15.64
C GLU A 43 48.20 15.09 -15.63
N ARG A 44 48.44 16.18 -14.89
CA ARG A 44 49.74 16.88 -14.85
C ARG A 44 50.61 16.49 -13.67
N TRP A 45 50.00 16.03 -12.58
CA TRP A 45 50.68 15.49 -11.41
C TRP A 45 50.39 14.01 -11.36
N THR A 46 50.97 13.30 -12.32
CA THR A 46 50.77 11.87 -12.36
C THR A 46 51.57 11.24 -11.24
N ASN A 47 50.96 10.26 -10.56
CA ASN A 47 51.70 9.37 -9.68
C ASN A 47 52.97 8.82 -10.37
N SER A 48 53.00 8.71 -11.70
CA SER A 48 54.20 8.35 -12.46
C SER A 48 55.40 9.26 -12.24
N ASP A 49 55.25 10.57 -12.11
CA ASP A 49 56.40 11.47 -11.96
C ASP A 49 57.04 11.36 -10.56
N LEU A 50 56.20 11.26 -9.53
CA LEU A 50 56.65 11.01 -8.16
C LEU A 50 57.17 9.56 -8.03
N ILE A 51 56.49 8.60 -8.67
CA ILE A 51 56.99 7.24 -8.84
C ILE A 51 58.32 7.26 -9.58
N ASP A 52 58.60 8.16 -10.53
CA ASP A 52 59.85 8.17 -11.29
C ASP A 52 61.02 8.72 -10.48
N VAL A 53 60.80 9.79 -9.70
CA VAL A 53 61.80 10.30 -8.77
C VAL A 53 62.11 9.27 -7.68
N TYR A 54 61.07 8.67 -7.09
CA TYR A 54 61.26 7.61 -6.10
C TYR A 54 61.66 6.27 -6.72
N SER A 55 61.38 6.00 -8.00
CA SER A 55 61.78 4.78 -8.71
C SER A 55 63.26 4.84 -9.02
N ASN A 56 63.80 5.99 -9.41
CA ASN A 56 65.24 6.15 -9.60
C ASN A 56 66.00 5.89 -8.29
N MET A 57 65.48 6.40 -7.17
CA MET A 57 66.01 6.13 -5.82
C MET A 57 65.83 4.64 -5.43
N ALA A 58 64.67 4.05 -5.75
CA ALA A 58 64.38 2.64 -5.50
C ALA A 58 65.15 1.67 -6.40
N ILE A 59 65.52 2.07 -7.63
CA ILE A 59 66.37 1.32 -8.55
C ILE A 59 67.75 1.20 -7.94
N LEU A 60 68.25 2.25 -7.31
CA LEU A 60 69.52 2.25 -6.59
C LEU A 60 69.50 1.28 -5.39
N LEU A 61 68.44 1.32 -4.58
CA LEU A 61 68.26 0.38 -3.45
C LEU A 61 67.99 -1.06 -3.93
N LYS A 62 67.27 -1.26 -5.04
CA LYS A 62 67.04 -2.57 -5.66
C LYS A 62 68.33 -3.19 -6.17
N LYS A 63 69.20 -2.42 -6.81
CA LYS A 63 70.52 -2.89 -7.23
C LYS A 63 71.31 -3.45 -6.04
N HIS A 64 71.32 -2.74 -4.91
CA HIS A 64 71.97 -3.21 -3.69
C HIS A 64 71.33 -4.51 -3.12
N LEU A 65 70.00 -4.62 -3.15
CA LEU A 65 69.29 -5.84 -2.71
C LEU A 65 69.51 -7.05 -3.62
N ILE A 66 69.58 -6.87 -4.94
CA ILE A 66 69.83 -7.96 -5.90
C ILE A 66 71.16 -8.63 -5.60
N PHE A 67 72.21 -7.85 -5.33
CA PHE A 67 73.50 -8.39 -4.92
C PHE A 67 73.40 -9.29 -3.68
N LYS A 68 72.69 -8.83 -2.64
CA LYS A 68 72.49 -9.60 -1.40
C LYS A 68 71.64 -10.87 -1.58
N GLN A 69 70.74 -10.88 -2.55
CA GLN A 69 69.89 -12.04 -2.86
C GLN A 69 70.64 -13.13 -3.62
N LEU A 70 71.53 -12.75 -4.53
CA LEU A 70 72.36 -13.70 -5.26
C LEU A 70 73.24 -14.50 -4.28
N GLU A 71 73.78 -13.86 -3.25
CA GLU A 71 74.54 -14.52 -2.18
C GLU A 71 73.70 -15.50 -1.34
N LYS A 72 72.43 -15.19 -1.06
CA LYS A 72 71.55 -16.11 -0.32
C LYS A 72 71.09 -17.29 -1.17
N LYS A 73 70.93 -17.11 -2.48
CA LYS A 73 70.43 -18.14 -3.40
C LYS A 73 71.40 -19.33 -3.50
N THR A 74 72.70 -19.06 -3.52
CA THR A 74 73.73 -20.11 -3.57
C THR A 74 73.72 -21.00 -2.33
N ILE A 75 73.51 -20.44 -1.13
CA ILE A 75 73.42 -21.18 0.13
C ILE A 75 72.19 -22.09 0.16
N ILE A 76 71.05 -21.61 -0.33
CA ILE A 76 69.77 -22.35 -0.33
C ILE A 76 69.80 -23.51 -1.35
N GLU A 77 70.45 -23.33 -2.49
CA GLU A 77 70.58 -24.40 -3.50
C GLU A 77 71.35 -25.62 -2.96
N GLY A 78 72.35 -25.42 -2.09
CA GLY A 78 73.05 -26.50 -1.41
C GLY A 78 72.19 -27.30 -0.42
N ILE A 79 71.26 -26.65 0.29
CA ILE A 79 70.35 -27.31 1.26
C ILE A 79 69.25 -28.10 0.52
N ARG A 80 68.75 -27.57 -0.60
CA ARG A 80 67.68 -28.21 -1.40
C ARG A 80 68.12 -29.55 -1.99
N PHE A 81 69.39 -29.70 -2.34
CA PHE A 81 69.91 -30.95 -2.89
C PHE A 81 69.82 -32.09 -1.86
N LYS A 82 70.27 -31.85 -0.62
CA LYS A 82 70.24 -32.84 0.48
C LYS A 82 68.82 -33.28 0.88
N HIS A 83 67.84 -32.39 0.75
CA HIS A 83 66.45 -32.69 1.09
C HIS A 83 65.73 -33.55 0.03
N LYS A 84 66.17 -33.55 -1.23
CA LYS A 84 65.55 -34.36 -2.29
C LYS A 84 65.84 -35.86 -2.13
N ASP A 85 67.04 -36.23 -1.70
CA ASP A 85 67.43 -37.63 -1.44
C ASP A 85 66.56 -38.28 -0.35
N LEU A 86 66.37 -37.59 0.77
CA LEU A 86 65.56 -38.08 1.89
C LEU A 86 64.09 -38.34 1.53
N ARG A 87 63.52 -37.54 0.61
CA ARG A 87 62.13 -37.75 0.16
C ARG A 87 61.98 -38.99 -0.71
N GLN A 88 62.96 -39.32 -1.54
CA GLN A 88 62.90 -40.51 -2.38
C GLN A 88 62.86 -41.80 -1.56
N HIS A 89 63.62 -41.89 -0.46
CA HIS A 89 63.60 -43.05 0.44
C HIS A 89 62.24 -43.29 1.11
N VAL A 90 61.58 -42.23 1.59
CA VAL A 90 60.26 -42.34 2.26
C VAL A 90 59.16 -42.73 1.26
N GLN A 91 59.25 -42.25 0.02
CA GLN A 91 58.27 -42.55 -1.02
C GLN A 91 58.37 -44.01 -1.51
N ASN A 92 59.58 -44.57 -1.51
CA ASN A 92 59.79 -45.99 -1.83
C ASN A 92 59.20 -46.91 -0.75
N GLY A 93 59.32 -46.55 0.53
CA GLY A 93 58.68 -47.29 1.63
C GLY A 93 57.15 -47.28 1.58
N ARG A 94 56.54 -46.13 1.24
CA ARG A 94 55.07 -45.99 1.15
C ARG A 94 54.44 -46.73 -0.03
N LYS A 95 55.18 -46.92 -1.13
CA LYS A 95 54.70 -47.70 -2.28
C LYS A 95 54.65 -49.21 -2.01
N SER A 96 55.43 -49.69 -1.04
CA SER A 96 55.39 -51.09 -0.59
C SER A 96 54.10 -51.42 0.19
N LEU A 97 53.60 -50.45 0.96
CA LEU A 97 52.44 -50.61 1.86
C LEU A 97 51.05 -50.56 1.18
N ARG A 98 50.95 -50.04 -0.05
CA ARG A 98 49.64 -49.86 -0.72
C ARG A 98 49.28 -51.00 -1.69
N ARG A 99 50.16 -51.98 -1.86
CA ARG A 99 49.90 -53.17 -2.68
C ARG A 99 49.21 -54.30 -1.89
N SER A 100 48.92 -54.12 -0.61
CA SER A 100 48.56 -55.21 0.31
C SER A 100 47.08 -55.32 0.70
N LEU A 101 46.15 -54.50 0.20
CA LEU A 101 44.72 -54.64 0.57
C LEU A 101 43.77 -54.18 -0.55
N GLY A 102 42.87 -55.08 -1.00
CA GLY A 102 41.69 -54.77 -1.83
C GLY A 102 40.72 -55.95 -1.90
N GLU A 103 39.40 -55.72 -1.86
CA GLU A 103 38.29 -56.69 -2.08
C GLU A 103 36.91 -55.95 -2.06
N GLU A 104 36.05 -56.05 -3.10
CA GLU A 104 34.83 -55.20 -3.28
C GLU A 104 33.56 -55.87 -3.89
N PHE A 105 33.45 -57.20 -4.02
CA PHE A 105 32.32 -57.81 -4.79
C PHE A 105 31.08 -58.28 -4.01
N GLU A 106 31.15 -58.54 -2.71
CA GLU A 106 29.97 -58.94 -1.91
C GLU A 106 28.95 -57.79 -1.72
N GLN A 107 29.38 -56.55 -1.93
CA GLN A 107 28.56 -55.36 -1.73
C GLN A 107 27.49 -55.19 -2.81
N LYS A 108 27.68 -55.73 -4.01
CA LYS A 108 26.79 -55.50 -5.16
C LYS A 108 25.46 -56.27 -5.07
N LEU A 109 25.46 -57.45 -4.45
CA LEU A 109 24.25 -58.21 -4.17
C LEU A 109 23.42 -57.58 -3.03
N HIS A 110 24.10 -56.89 -2.12
CA HIS A 110 23.46 -56.22 -0.99
C HIS A 110 22.69 -54.96 -1.40
N THR A 111 23.05 -54.31 -2.52
CA THR A 111 22.47 -53.02 -2.97
C THR A 111 21.10 -53.12 -3.63
N ILE A 112 20.79 -54.25 -4.27
CA ILE A 112 19.62 -54.37 -5.16
C ILE A 112 18.30 -54.51 -4.39
N LEU A 113 18.34 -54.95 -3.12
CA LEU A 113 17.14 -55.25 -2.35
C LEU A 113 16.89 -54.29 -1.15
N ILE A 114 17.67 -53.21 -1.01
CA ILE A 114 17.79 -52.40 0.23
C ILE A 114 16.49 -51.74 0.72
N ASN A 115 15.57 -51.37 -0.17
CA ASN A 115 14.53 -50.41 0.21
C ASN A 115 13.38 -50.98 1.06
N ASP A 116 13.16 -52.31 1.09
CA ASP A 116 12.11 -52.93 1.91
C ASP A 116 12.64 -54.11 2.76
N LYS A 117 13.06 -53.80 3.99
CA LYS A 117 13.65 -54.76 4.97
C LYS A 117 12.74 -55.95 5.30
N GLN A 118 11.41 -55.77 5.24
CA GLN A 118 10.45 -56.83 5.51
C GLN A 118 10.32 -57.79 4.32
N MET A 119 10.37 -57.26 3.09
CA MET A 119 10.29 -58.05 1.85
C MET A 119 11.58 -58.82 1.59
N GLN A 120 12.73 -58.24 1.93
CA GLN A 120 14.00 -58.96 2.00
C GLN A 120 13.87 -60.20 2.90
N ARG A 121 13.50 -60.02 4.17
CA ARG A 121 13.43 -61.15 5.14
C ARG A 121 12.43 -62.24 4.74
N LEU A 122 11.34 -61.87 4.08
CA LEU A 122 10.31 -62.81 3.62
C LEU A 122 10.75 -63.64 2.41
N TYR A 123 11.56 -63.06 1.53
CA TYR A 123 11.93 -63.66 0.25
C TYR A 123 13.40 -64.12 0.15
N VAL A 124 14.22 -63.89 1.19
CA VAL A 124 15.65 -64.24 1.26
C VAL A 124 15.95 -65.72 0.97
N ASN A 125 15.01 -66.63 1.26
CA ASN A 125 15.18 -68.06 1.06
C ASN A 125 14.24 -68.66 -0.02
N MET A 126 13.54 -67.81 -0.78
CA MET A 126 12.59 -68.26 -1.80
C MET A 126 13.19 -68.13 -3.20
N MET A 127 12.79 -69.04 -4.10
CA MET A 127 13.16 -68.95 -5.51
C MET A 127 12.47 -67.75 -6.19
N PRO A 128 13.09 -67.11 -7.19
CA PRO A 128 12.57 -65.89 -7.82
C PRO A 128 11.14 -65.98 -8.37
N GLN A 129 10.68 -67.15 -8.80
CA GLN A 129 9.36 -67.35 -9.42
C GLN A 129 8.22 -67.36 -8.38
N ASP A 130 8.43 -67.98 -7.22
CA ASP A 130 7.43 -68.04 -6.13
C ASP A 130 7.24 -66.69 -5.43
N ILE A 131 8.28 -65.86 -5.48
CA ILE A 131 8.25 -64.47 -5.01
C ILE A 131 7.30 -63.65 -5.89
N GLU A 132 7.33 -63.88 -7.20
CA GLU A 132 6.51 -63.14 -8.16
C GLU A 132 5.01 -63.43 -8.00
N GLU A 133 4.61 -64.70 -7.84
CA GLU A 133 3.20 -65.07 -7.64
C GLU A 133 2.62 -64.57 -6.31
N ASN A 134 3.39 -64.64 -5.23
CA ASN A 134 2.98 -64.11 -3.93
C ASN A 134 2.84 -62.59 -3.96
N ILE A 135 3.72 -61.89 -4.69
CA ILE A 135 3.57 -60.46 -4.93
C ILE A 135 2.30 -60.19 -5.75
N LYS A 136 1.98 -60.98 -6.79
CA LYS A 136 0.76 -60.83 -7.59
C LYS A 136 -0.52 -61.05 -6.78
N GLN A 137 -0.57 -62.04 -5.89
CA GLN A 137 -1.75 -62.30 -5.05
C GLN A 137 -1.93 -61.23 -3.95
N ARG A 138 -0.82 -60.79 -3.33
CA ARG A 138 -0.85 -59.73 -2.31
C ARG A 138 -1.22 -58.38 -2.92
N THR A 139 -0.73 -58.08 -4.12
CA THR A 139 -1.11 -56.85 -4.83
C THR A 139 -2.58 -56.85 -5.23
N PHE A 140 -3.13 -58.01 -5.64
CA PHE A 140 -4.56 -58.12 -5.95
C PHE A 140 -5.46 -57.87 -4.73
N THR A 141 -5.15 -58.48 -3.58
CA THR A 141 -5.91 -58.27 -2.33
C THR A 141 -5.83 -56.83 -1.83
N MET A 142 -4.64 -56.22 -1.88
CA MET A 142 -4.46 -54.80 -1.54
C MET A 142 -5.24 -53.87 -2.47
N LYS A 143 -5.31 -54.19 -3.77
CA LYS A 143 -6.07 -53.40 -4.75
C LYS A 143 -7.58 -53.46 -4.49
N LYS A 144 -8.11 -54.64 -4.16
CA LYS A 144 -9.54 -54.79 -3.81
C LYS A 144 -9.93 -53.99 -2.57
N GLU A 145 -9.10 -53.97 -1.54
CA GLU A 145 -9.34 -53.14 -0.34
C GLU A 145 -9.17 -51.65 -0.63
N HIS A 146 -8.21 -51.27 -1.47
CA HIS A 146 -8.06 -49.90 -1.94
C HIS A 146 -9.33 -49.41 -2.66
N ASP A 147 -9.90 -50.22 -3.54
CA ASP A 147 -11.12 -49.86 -4.28
C ASP A 147 -12.33 -49.69 -3.34
N ARG A 148 -12.47 -50.57 -2.34
CA ARG A 148 -13.49 -50.44 -1.28
C ARG A 148 -13.33 -49.15 -0.48
N LEU A 149 -12.10 -48.81 -0.09
CA LEU A 149 -11.81 -47.58 0.65
C LEU A 149 -12.01 -46.33 -0.22
N SER A 150 -11.66 -46.39 -1.50
CA SER A 150 -11.86 -45.30 -2.46
C SER A 150 -13.35 -44.98 -2.64
N LEU A 151 -14.21 -46.01 -2.71
CA LEU A 151 -15.66 -45.81 -2.77
C LEU A 151 -16.19 -45.14 -1.50
N LYS A 152 -15.82 -45.66 -0.31
CA LYS A 152 -16.20 -45.05 0.98
C LYS A 152 -15.71 -43.61 1.11
N LEU A 153 -14.52 -43.30 0.60
CA LEU A 153 -13.96 -41.96 0.56
C LEU A 153 -14.76 -41.05 -0.38
N GLY A 154 -15.21 -41.55 -1.52
CA GLY A 154 -16.12 -40.84 -2.44
C GLY A 154 -17.43 -40.42 -1.76
N ASP A 155 -18.10 -41.36 -1.08
CA ASP A 155 -19.35 -41.09 -0.35
C ASP A 155 -19.15 -40.02 0.74
N MET A 156 -18.02 -40.09 1.46
CA MET A 156 -17.69 -39.10 2.49
C MET A 156 -17.36 -37.72 1.90
N LYS A 157 -16.73 -37.67 0.72
CA LYS A 157 -16.48 -36.42 -0.01
C LYS A 157 -17.79 -35.77 -0.46
N GLN A 158 -18.74 -36.53 -1.02
CA GLN A 158 -20.03 -35.99 -1.42
C GLN A 158 -20.81 -35.40 -0.23
N LYS A 159 -20.85 -36.11 0.90
CA LYS A 159 -21.48 -35.59 2.14
C LYS A 159 -20.81 -34.31 2.65
N LEU A 160 -19.49 -34.22 2.50
CA LEU A 160 -18.74 -33.02 2.87
C LEU A 160 -19.06 -31.87 1.91
N GLU A 161 -19.12 -32.11 0.60
CA GLU A 161 -19.49 -31.12 -0.40
C GLU A 161 -20.91 -30.57 -0.15
N GLU A 162 -21.88 -31.44 0.11
CA GLU A 162 -23.24 -31.02 0.47
C GLU A 162 -23.28 -30.17 1.74
N ALA A 163 -22.52 -30.55 2.78
CA ALA A 163 -22.42 -29.78 4.01
C ALA A 163 -21.75 -28.42 3.79
N LEU A 164 -20.71 -28.35 2.94
CA LEU A 164 -20.05 -27.11 2.55
C LEU A 164 -20.98 -26.19 1.76
N ILE A 165 -21.77 -26.73 0.84
CA ILE A 165 -22.78 -25.96 0.08
C ILE A 165 -23.81 -25.37 1.05
N ARG A 166 -24.38 -26.16 1.96
CA ARG A 166 -25.31 -25.66 2.98
C ARG A 166 -24.68 -24.59 3.89
N SER A 167 -23.44 -24.80 4.31
CA SER A 167 -22.71 -23.82 5.11
C SER A 167 -22.49 -22.52 4.33
N SER A 168 -22.17 -22.60 3.03
CA SER A 168 -21.94 -21.42 2.20
C SER A 168 -23.24 -20.65 1.94
N GLU A 169 -24.36 -21.35 1.69
CA GLU A 169 -25.68 -20.73 1.58
C GLU A 169 -26.08 -19.97 2.85
N LEU A 170 -25.81 -20.56 4.02
CA LEU A 170 -26.07 -19.90 5.30
C LEU A 170 -25.18 -18.67 5.50
N GLN A 171 -23.89 -18.76 5.16
CA GLN A 171 -22.98 -17.62 5.20
C GLN A 171 -23.41 -16.50 4.25
N ILE A 172 -23.88 -16.83 3.04
CA ILE A 172 -24.40 -15.86 2.07
C ILE A 172 -25.64 -15.16 2.65
N ARG A 173 -26.59 -15.91 3.23
CA ARG A 173 -27.78 -15.31 3.88
C ARG A 173 -27.38 -14.37 5.02
N VAL A 174 -26.49 -14.80 5.89
CA VAL A 174 -26.01 -13.97 7.02
C VAL A 174 -25.29 -12.72 6.51
N ARG A 175 -24.41 -12.85 5.52
CA ARG A 175 -23.62 -11.74 4.98
C ARG A 175 -24.46 -10.72 4.21
N PHE A 176 -25.45 -11.15 3.44
CA PHE A 176 -26.12 -10.27 2.47
C PHE A 176 -27.56 -9.90 2.82
N GLN A 177 -28.27 -10.72 3.61
CA GLN A 177 -29.68 -10.45 3.96
C GLN A 177 -29.85 -9.88 5.38
N ASN A 178 -28.91 -10.13 6.29
CA ASN A 178 -29.01 -9.73 7.69
C ASN A 178 -28.10 -8.55 8.08
N GLU A 179 -27.24 -8.05 7.19
CA GLU A 179 -26.44 -6.85 7.46
C GLU A 179 -27.32 -5.59 7.31
N TYR A 180 -28.01 -5.22 8.39
CA TYR A 180 -28.40 -3.82 8.58
C TYR A 180 -27.11 -3.01 8.72
N ILE A 181 -26.65 -2.37 7.65
CA ILE A 181 -25.53 -1.44 7.75
C ILE A 181 -26.04 -0.22 8.51
N LEU A 182 -25.73 -0.18 9.81
CA LEU A 182 -25.95 0.98 10.66
C LEU A 182 -25.21 2.18 10.04
N GLN A 183 -25.85 3.35 9.99
CA GLN A 183 -25.23 4.55 9.40
C GLN A 183 -23.93 4.92 10.14
N GLU A 184 -23.87 4.59 11.42
CA GLU A 184 -22.71 4.69 12.28
C GLU A 184 -21.51 3.93 11.71
N GLU A 185 -21.68 2.74 11.12
CA GLU A 185 -20.56 2.01 10.50
C GLU A 185 -19.98 2.73 9.29
N LEU A 186 -20.80 3.39 8.47
CA LEU A 186 -20.31 4.18 7.35
C LEU A 186 -19.47 5.35 7.85
N THR A 187 -19.92 6.03 8.90
CA THR A 187 -19.14 7.11 9.53
C THR A 187 -17.85 6.61 10.16
N ILE A 188 -17.85 5.42 10.78
CA ILE A 188 -16.64 4.80 11.32
C ILE A 188 -15.66 4.44 10.19
N ARG A 189 -16.14 3.92 9.05
CA ARG A 189 -15.30 3.61 7.89
C ARG A 189 -14.64 4.87 7.30
N THR A 190 -15.38 5.98 7.17
CA THR A 190 -14.79 7.24 6.71
C THR A 190 -13.76 7.78 7.70
N LEU A 191 -14.04 7.76 9.00
CA LEU A 191 -13.06 8.15 10.03
C LEU A 191 -11.82 7.24 10.03
N TYR A 192 -12.00 5.93 9.89
CA TYR A 192 -10.89 4.98 9.83
C TYR A 192 -10.00 5.21 8.62
N THR A 193 -10.59 5.47 7.44
CA THR A 193 -9.81 5.84 6.24
C THR A 193 -9.06 7.16 6.43
N ALA A 194 -9.66 8.16 7.08
CA ALA A 194 -8.99 9.42 7.41
C ALA A 194 -7.81 9.21 8.38
N ILE A 195 -7.98 8.37 9.41
CA ILE A 195 -6.91 7.99 10.35
C ILE A 195 -5.80 7.22 9.63
N LYS A 196 -6.13 6.28 8.75
CA LYS A 196 -5.14 5.54 7.97
C LYS A 196 -4.34 6.49 7.07
N ASN A 197 -4.99 7.46 6.45
CA ASN A 197 -4.34 8.49 5.63
C ASN A 197 -3.45 9.44 6.46
N SER A 198 -3.84 9.79 7.69
CA SER A 198 -2.97 10.58 8.56
C SER A 198 -1.76 9.78 9.04
N GLN A 199 -1.92 8.48 9.32
CA GLN A 199 -0.83 7.59 9.68
C GLN A 199 0.17 7.38 8.54
N THR A 200 -0.29 7.25 7.28
CA THR A 200 0.61 7.14 6.13
C THR A 200 1.41 8.43 5.93
N ARG A 201 0.76 9.60 6.06
CA ARG A 201 1.45 10.91 6.07
C ARG A 201 2.49 11.00 7.19
N LEU A 202 2.14 10.56 8.40
CA LEU A 202 3.06 10.57 9.54
C LEU A 202 4.25 9.62 9.31
N LYS A 203 4.03 8.45 8.71
CA LYS A 203 5.12 7.55 8.30
C LYS A 203 6.03 8.21 7.26
N ALA A 204 5.45 8.86 6.24
CA ALA A 204 6.22 9.59 5.23
C ALA A 204 7.05 10.73 5.84
N ILE A 205 6.46 11.51 6.76
CA ILE A 205 7.18 12.56 7.49
C ILE A 205 8.30 11.96 8.35
N LYS A 206 8.06 10.84 9.04
CA LYS A 206 9.10 10.13 9.78
C LYS A 206 10.23 9.66 8.87
N THR A 207 9.93 9.08 7.71
CA THR A 207 10.96 8.67 6.74
C THR A 207 11.77 9.87 6.25
N ILE A 208 11.11 10.98 5.91
CA ILE A 208 11.78 12.23 5.50
C ILE A 208 12.69 12.76 6.62
N ASN A 209 12.22 12.77 7.86
CA ASN A 209 13.04 13.19 8.99
C ASN A 209 14.24 12.25 9.21
N THR A 210 14.05 10.93 9.07
CA THR A 210 15.18 9.99 9.14
C THR A 210 16.17 10.16 8.00
N THR A 211 15.72 10.49 6.78
CA THR A 211 16.61 10.77 5.66
C THR A 211 17.38 12.06 5.88
N TYR A 212 16.75 13.13 6.36
CA TYR A 212 17.45 14.36 6.72
C TYR A 212 18.48 14.15 7.83
N LYS A 213 18.16 13.35 8.86
CA LYS A 213 19.12 12.98 9.90
C LYS A 213 20.31 12.22 9.33
N LYS A 214 20.10 11.31 8.37
CA LYS A 214 21.18 10.60 7.67
C LYS A 214 22.02 11.54 6.80
N MET A 215 21.39 12.45 6.05
CA MET A 215 22.10 13.45 5.24
C MET A 215 22.97 14.36 6.13
N LEU A 216 22.43 14.81 7.26
CA LEU A 216 23.16 15.62 8.23
C LEU A 216 24.31 14.85 8.89
N GLN A 217 24.13 13.55 9.15
CA GLN A 217 25.21 12.70 9.63
C GLN A 217 26.32 12.53 8.58
N VAL A 218 25.96 12.28 7.32
CA VAL A 218 26.94 12.21 6.21
C VAL A 218 27.70 13.52 6.07
N MET A 219 27.01 14.66 6.09
CA MET A 219 27.67 15.97 6.03
C MET A 219 28.63 16.21 7.20
N LYS A 220 28.27 15.79 8.42
CA LYS A 220 29.18 15.86 9.58
C LYS A 220 30.37 14.92 9.46
N ASP A 221 30.17 13.74 8.88
CA ASP A 221 31.25 12.78 8.67
C ASP A 221 32.18 13.25 7.53
N GLU A 222 31.64 13.95 6.51
CA GLU A 222 32.40 14.66 5.48
C GLU A 222 33.19 15.84 6.06
N GLU A 223 32.60 16.64 6.96
CA GLU A 223 33.30 17.73 7.66
C GLU A 223 34.53 17.19 8.42
N LYS A 224 34.34 16.12 9.20
CA LYS A 224 35.44 15.42 9.89
C LYS A 224 36.46 14.82 8.94
N PHE A 225 36.08 14.53 7.69
CA PHE A 225 36.97 13.97 6.70
C PHE A 225 37.86 15.06 6.06
N PHE A 226 37.34 16.26 5.83
CA PHE A 226 38.10 17.36 5.24
C PHE A 226 39.08 18.01 6.23
N GLU A 227 38.77 18.04 7.53
CA GLU A 227 39.63 18.67 8.53
C GLU A 227 41.05 18.06 8.60
N PRO A 228 41.25 16.72 8.64
CA PRO A 228 42.56 16.10 8.56
C PRO A 228 43.32 16.41 7.27
N ILE A 229 42.61 16.52 6.14
CA ILE A 229 43.21 16.87 4.83
C ILE A 229 43.79 18.27 4.91
N LEU A 230 42.98 19.25 5.32
CA LEU A 230 43.40 20.65 5.44
C LEU A 230 44.57 20.80 6.43
N ASN A 231 44.51 20.12 7.57
CA ASN A 231 45.60 20.11 8.54
C ASN A 231 46.88 19.47 8.00
N SER A 232 46.77 18.41 7.18
CA SER A 232 47.94 17.78 6.54
C SER A 232 48.57 18.68 5.48
N LEU A 233 47.75 19.35 4.66
CA LEU A 233 48.22 20.29 3.65
C LEU A 233 48.87 21.52 4.28
N SER A 234 48.30 22.05 5.37
CA SER A 234 48.91 23.15 6.11
C SER A 234 50.31 22.78 6.63
N LYS A 235 50.46 21.57 7.17
CA LYS A 235 51.76 21.05 7.64
C LYS A 235 52.74 20.84 6.49
N ASP A 236 52.28 20.35 5.34
CA ASP A 236 53.14 20.21 4.16
C ASP A 236 53.62 21.58 3.64
N ILE A 237 52.75 22.60 3.67
CA ILE A 237 53.14 23.98 3.34
C ILE A 237 54.22 24.48 4.31
N GLU A 238 54.08 24.24 5.61
CA GLU A 238 55.09 24.57 6.62
C GLU A 238 56.41 23.81 6.39
N ASP A 239 56.34 22.51 6.08
CA ASP A 239 57.51 21.68 5.78
C ASP A 239 58.23 22.17 4.52
N GLN A 240 57.49 22.51 3.46
CA GLN A 240 58.04 23.07 2.22
C GLN A 240 58.71 24.43 2.47
N GLN A 241 58.09 25.32 3.24
CA GLN A 241 58.69 26.61 3.62
C GLN A 241 60.02 26.40 4.38
N ASN A 242 60.04 25.48 5.33
CA ASN A 242 61.25 25.17 6.10
C ASN A 242 62.33 24.48 5.24
N PHE A 243 61.94 23.61 4.31
CA PHE A 243 62.85 22.98 3.35
C PHE A 243 63.48 24.01 2.41
N ILE A 244 62.69 24.94 1.86
CA ILE A 244 63.19 26.04 1.03
C ILE A 244 64.20 26.88 1.83
N ALA A 245 63.87 27.23 3.08
CA ALA A 245 64.78 27.96 3.95
C ALA A 245 66.09 27.20 4.20
N TYR A 246 66.04 25.87 4.39
CA TYR A 246 67.21 25.01 4.56
C TYR A 246 68.06 24.93 3.28
N VAL A 247 67.44 24.71 2.12
CA VAL A 247 68.14 24.67 0.82
C VAL A 247 68.83 26.00 0.53
N LEU A 248 68.18 27.13 0.82
CA LEU A 248 68.80 28.45 0.69
C LEU A 248 70.01 28.61 1.63
N CYS A 249 69.89 28.13 2.87
CA CYS A 249 70.96 28.18 3.87
C CYS A 249 72.17 27.32 3.49
N VAL A 250 71.96 26.11 2.94
CA VAL A 250 73.06 25.21 2.49
C VAL A 250 73.59 25.59 1.11
N GLY A 251 72.72 26.09 0.22
CA GLY A 251 73.07 26.47 -1.14
C GLY A 251 73.91 27.74 -1.22
N SER A 252 73.66 28.74 -0.36
CA SER A 252 74.42 29.99 -0.37
C SER A 252 75.94 29.78 -0.18
N PRO A 253 76.41 28.98 0.80
CA PRO A 253 77.84 28.67 0.95
C PRO A 253 78.45 27.91 -0.23
N VAL A 254 77.70 27.00 -0.86
CA VAL A 254 78.18 26.24 -2.03
C VAL A 254 78.36 27.18 -3.23
N LEU A 255 77.40 28.08 -3.46
CA LEU A 255 77.48 29.09 -4.52
C LEU A 255 78.60 30.10 -4.27
N ASP A 256 78.80 30.51 -3.03
CA ASP A 256 79.90 31.41 -2.68
C ASP A 256 81.26 30.71 -2.88
N LYS A 257 81.36 29.43 -2.52
CA LYS A 257 82.57 28.63 -2.79
C LYS A 257 82.79 28.37 -4.27
N GLU A 258 81.73 28.20 -5.06
CA GLU A 258 81.83 28.09 -6.52
C GLU A 258 82.38 29.38 -7.13
N LYS A 259 81.88 30.56 -6.69
CA LYS A 259 82.42 31.86 -7.12
C LYS A 259 83.90 32.01 -6.76
N GLU A 260 84.31 31.60 -5.56
CA GLU A 260 85.72 31.60 -5.17
C GLU A 260 86.58 30.66 -6.05
N LEU A 261 86.07 29.45 -6.33
CA LEU A 261 86.75 28.48 -7.19
C LEU A 261 86.85 28.98 -8.64
N GLN A 262 85.82 29.63 -9.17
CA GLN A 262 85.84 30.27 -10.48
C GLN A 262 86.87 31.39 -10.54
N GLN A 263 86.92 32.27 -9.53
CA GLN A 263 87.94 33.32 -9.44
C GLN A 263 89.36 32.74 -9.37
N ASN A 264 89.55 31.64 -8.63
CA ASN A 264 90.83 30.95 -8.54
C ASN A 264 91.22 30.25 -9.85
N ALA A 265 90.24 29.67 -10.56
CA ALA A 265 90.46 29.09 -11.89
C ALA A 265 90.89 30.16 -12.90
N SER A 266 90.24 31.33 -12.91
CA SER A 266 90.65 32.46 -13.75
C SER A 266 92.07 32.93 -13.43
N LYS A 267 92.43 33.08 -12.15
CA LYS A 267 93.81 33.43 -11.74
C LYS A 267 94.83 32.37 -12.18
N LEU A 268 94.49 31.08 -12.07
CA LEU A 268 95.36 29.99 -12.52
C LEU A 268 95.50 29.95 -14.04
N GLU A 269 94.46 30.30 -14.80
CA GLU A 269 94.57 30.46 -16.25
C GLU A 269 95.49 31.63 -16.62
N GLU A 270 95.40 32.76 -15.93
CA GLU A 270 96.32 33.90 -16.13
C GLU A 270 97.77 33.53 -15.81
N ILE A 271 98.01 32.77 -14.73
CA ILE A 271 99.34 32.25 -14.38
C ILE A 271 99.82 31.24 -15.44
N LYS A 272 98.96 30.35 -15.93
CA LYS A 272 99.33 29.41 -17.00
C LYS A 272 99.64 30.13 -18.30
N ARG A 273 98.85 31.14 -18.68
CA ARG A 273 99.07 31.97 -19.87
C ARG A 273 100.39 32.74 -19.78
N SER A 274 100.69 33.36 -18.63
CA SER A 274 101.98 34.03 -18.41
C SER A 274 103.17 33.05 -18.38
N GLN A 275 103.03 31.87 -17.79
CA GLN A 275 104.09 30.85 -17.85
C GLN A 275 104.29 30.26 -19.24
N THR A 276 103.23 30.10 -20.04
CA THR A 276 103.35 29.63 -21.43
C THR A 276 103.96 30.70 -22.33
N THR A 277 103.66 31.98 -22.13
CA THR A 277 104.35 33.06 -22.84
C THR A 277 105.83 33.12 -22.46
N SER A 278 106.19 33.02 -21.18
CA SER A 278 107.59 32.98 -20.73
C SER A 278 108.33 31.72 -21.22
N LYS A 279 107.70 30.54 -21.20
CA LYS A 279 108.29 29.32 -21.79
C LYS A 279 108.41 29.40 -23.31
N GLY A 280 107.47 30.06 -23.99
CA GLY A 280 107.55 30.37 -25.41
C GLY A 280 108.73 31.28 -25.74
N GLN A 281 108.98 32.30 -24.92
CA GLN A 281 110.16 33.17 -25.02
C GLN A 281 111.47 32.40 -24.77
N TRP A 282 111.53 31.58 -23.71
CA TRP A 282 112.67 30.70 -23.42
C TRP A 282 112.94 29.67 -24.53
N LEU A 283 111.91 29.02 -25.07
CA LEU A 283 112.04 28.12 -26.21
C LEU A 283 112.45 28.86 -27.49
N GLY A 284 112.07 30.14 -27.63
CA GLY A 284 112.54 31.02 -28.70
C GLY A 284 114.03 31.40 -28.55
N GLU A 285 114.55 31.49 -27.33
CA GLU A 285 115.98 31.70 -27.05
C GLU A 285 116.80 30.41 -27.22
N VAL A 286 116.29 29.27 -26.75
CA VAL A 286 116.91 27.94 -26.96
C VAL A 286 116.92 27.57 -28.46
N LYS A 287 115.87 27.94 -29.20
CA LYS A 287 115.85 27.79 -30.67
C LYS A 287 116.88 28.69 -31.37
N ARG A 288 117.40 29.77 -30.77
CA ARG A 288 118.50 30.56 -31.33
C ARG A 288 119.89 29.96 -31.08
N GLY A 289 120.04 29.08 -30.08
CA GLY A 289 121.30 28.41 -29.72
C GLY A 289 121.63 27.11 -30.45
N SER A 290 120.71 26.57 -31.27
CA SER A 290 120.92 25.32 -32.02
C SER A 290 120.59 25.50 -33.51
N TRP A 291 121.41 26.28 -34.21
CA TRP A 291 121.36 26.43 -35.66
C TRP A 291 122.62 25.84 -36.28
N GLN A 292 122.54 24.58 -36.75
CA GLN A 292 123.15 24.12 -37.99
C GLN A 292 122.66 22.72 -38.35
N ARG A 293 121.38 22.59 -38.73
CA ARG A 293 120.99 21.63 -39.77
C ARG A 293 119.98 22.27 -40.71
N LYS A 294 120.32 22.18 -41.98
CA LYS A 294 119.73 22.86 -43.12
C LYS A 294 118.29 22.40 -43.31
N SER A 295 117.38 23.36 -43.23
CA SER A 295 116.00 23.29 -43.69
C SER A 295 116.00 23.44 -45.22
N TYR A 296 115.46 22.46 -45.92
CA TYR A 296 114.96 22.63 -47.29
C TYR A 296 113.55 22.06 -47.39
N PHE A 297 112.73 22.83 -48.11
CA PHE A 297 111.38 22.58 -48.60
C PHE A 297 110.17 22.83 -47.69
N ASN A 298 109.69 24.06 -47.80
CA ASN A 298 108.29 24.46 -47.67
C ASN A 298 107.46 23.85 -48.83
N ALA A 299 106.28 23.31 -48.52
CA ALA A 299 105.06 23.53 -49.32
C ALA A 299 103.83 23.05 -48.53
N ARG A 300 102.89 23.98 -48.29
CA ARG A 300 101.57 23.73 -47.69
C ARG A 300 100.71 22.96 -48.69
N LEU A 301 100.18 21.80 -48.32
CA LEU A 301 99.07 21.14 -49.03
C LEU A 301 97.74 21.54 -48.36
N PRO A 302 96.73 22.01 -49.11
CA PRO A 302 95.40 22.26 -48.58
C PRO A 302 94.70 20.93 -48.28
N SER A 303 94.11 20.79 -47.08
CA SER A 303 93.24 19.67 -46.73
C SER A 303 91.92 19.77 -47.50
N LEU A 304 91.78 19.03 -48.59
CA LEU A 304 90.48 18.75 -49.20
C LEU A 304 89.81 17.63 -48.40
N VAL A 305 89.00 18.00 -47.41
CA VAL A 305 88.08 17.07 -46.74
C VAL A 305 86.93 16.81 -47.72
N VAL A 306 86.98 15.68 -48.41
CA VAL A 306 85.83 15.14 -49.14
C VAL A 306 84.92 14.45 -48.12
N ASP A 307 83.74 15.02 -47.86
CA ASP A 307 82.71 14.43 -47.00
C ASP A 307 82.15 13.14 -47.64
N MET A 308 82.64 11.99 -47.18
CA MET A 308 82.19 10.65 -47.61
C MET A 308 80.72 10.33 -47.28
N GLY A 309 79.99 11.23 -46.59
CA GLY A 309 78.59 11.05 -46.21
C GLY A 309 77.56 11.28 -47.32
N ARG A 310 77.91 11.94 -48.44
CA ARG A 310 76.95 12.30 -49.50
C ARG A 310 76.91 11.34 -50.70
N HIS A 311 77.83 10.39 -50.82
CA HIS A 311 77.91 9.51 -52.00
C HIS A 311 76.88 8.36 -52.03
N TYR A 312 76.28 8.00 -50.90
CA TYR A 312 75.30 6.91 -50.78
C TYR A 312 73.83 7.35 -50.83
N ALA A 313 73.53 8.62 -51.12
CA ALA A 313 72.16 9.14 -51.20
C ALA A 313 71.52 8.94 -52.60
N ARG A 314 71.64 7.74 -53.19
CA ARG A 314 70.84 7.37 -54.38
C ARG A 314 69.60 6.62 -53.91
N GLU A 315 68.43 7.25 -54.04
CA GLU A 315 67.14 6.56 -53.84
C GLU A 315 67.02 5.45 -54.88
N THR A 316 66.94 4.19 -54.44
CA THR A 316 66.64 3.06 -55.34
C THR A 316 65.17 3.14 -55.79
N ARG A 317 64.85 2.50 -56.92
CA ARG A 317 63.46 2.46 -57.44
C ARG A 317 62.47 1.93 -56.40
N ASP A 318 62.92 0.97 -55.58
CA ASP A 318 62.16 0.40 -54.47
C ASP A 318 61.97 1.38 -53.31
N MET A 319 62.96 2.24 -53.02
CA MET A 319 62.81 3.32 -52.04
C MET A 319 61.80 4.38 -52.49
N VAL A 320 61.73 4.68 -53.79
CA VAL A 320 60.71 5.59 -54.34
C VAL A 320 59.30 4.99 -54.23
N ILE A 321 59.15 3.69 -54.49
CA ILE A 321 57.88 2.96 -54.30
C ILE A 321 57.51 2.93 -52.82
N LEU A 322 58.46 2.65 -51.93
CA LEU A 322 58.26 2.65 -50.48
C LEU A 322 57.83 4.03 -49.98
N ASN A 323 58.44 5.11 -50.47
CA ASN A 323 58.09 6.48 -50.10
C ASN A 323 56.66 6.85 -50.56
N ARG A 324 56.22 6.38 -51.73
CA ARG A 324 54.82 6.55 -52.17
C ARG A 324 53.85 5.77 -51.28
N LEU A 325 54.15 4.51 -50.98
CA LEU A 325 53.32 3.69 -50.09
C LEU A 325 53.28 4.27 -48.67
N LEU A 326 54.39 4.83 -48.17
CA LEU A 326 54.43 5.53 -46.89
C LEU A 326 53.57 6.79 -46.93
N ALA A 327 53.63 7.58 -47.99
CA ALA A 327 52.78 8.76 -48.15
C ALA A 327 51.27 8.40 -48.18
N ASP A 328 50.91 7.31 -48.86
CA ASP A 328 49.53 6.80 -48.90
C ASP A 328 49.08 6.32 -47.50
N VAL A 329 49.93 5.57 -46.78
CA VAL A 329 49.65 5.12 -45.41
C VAL A 329 49.55 6.31 -44.46
N GLU A 330 50.42 7.31 -44.57
CA GLU A 330 50.34 8.55 -43.80
C GLU A 330 49.05 9.33 -44.09
N GLY A 331 48.61 9.36 -45.35
CA GLY A 331 47.32 9.94 -45.75
C GLY A 331 46.13 9.21 -45.09
N GLN A 332 46.14 7.88 -45.09
CA GLN A 332 45.13 7.07 -44.40
C GLN A 332 45.18 7.23 -42.88
N VAL A 333 46.36 7.35 -42.28
CA VAL A 333 46.50 7.58 -40.84
C VAL A 333 45.95 8.96 -40.46
N LYS A 334 46.22 10.01 -41.25
CA LYS A 334 45.66 11.36 -41.01
C LYS A 334 44.15 11.38 -41.11
N SER A 335 43.56 10.75 -42.12
CA SER A 335 42.09 10.66 -42.21
C SER A 335 41.48 9.88 -41.04
N LEU A 336 42.13 8.82 -40.56
CA LEU A 336 41.71 8.11 -39.35
C LEU A 336 41.88 8.97 -38.09
N GLN A 337 42.90 9.82 -38.00
CA GLN A 337 43.08 10.76 -36.88
C GLN A 337 41.96 11.80 -36.84
N GLU A 338 41.55 12.33 -38.00
CA GLU A 338 40.43 13.26 -38.12
C GLU A 338 39.11 12.61 -37.71
N VAL A 339 38.81 11.40 -38.21
CA VAL A 339 37.58 10.66 -37.87
C VAL A 339 37.53 10.27 -36.39
N THR A 340 38.68 9.91 -35.81
CA THR A 340 38.75 9.48 -34.39
C THR A 340 39.05 10.62 -33.42
N LEU A 341 39.20 11.86 -33.90
CA LEU A 341 39.61 13.05 -33.14
C LEU A 341 40.85 12.79 -32.26
N SER A 342 41.81 12.01 -32.78
CA SER A 342 42.96 11.54 -32.01
C SER A 342 44.25 12.32 -32.34
N PHE A 343 44.87 12.91 -31.32
CA PHE A 343 46.11 13.69 -31.48
C PHE A 343 47.33 12.81 -31.82
N LYS A 344 47.35 11.54 -31.42
CA LYS A 344 48.45 10.59 -31.68
C LYS A 344 47.95 9.37 -32.45
N PRO A 345 48.62 8.94 -33.53
CA PRO A 345 48.16 7.84 -34.37
C PRO A 345 48.21 6.49 -33.64
N LYS A 346 49.09 6.34 -32.64
CA LYS A 346 49.17 5.16 -31.77
C LYS A 346 47.91 4.95 -30.90
N ALA A 347 47.09 5.98 -30.70
CA ALA A 347 45.88 5.90 -29.86
C ALA A 347 44.63 5.46 -30.66
N ILE A 348 44.67 5.46 -31.99
CA ILE A 348 43.55 5.10 -32.87
C ILE A 348 42.99 3.70 -32.55
N PRO A 349 43.81 2.63 -32.42
CA PRO A 349 43.28 1.28 -32.21
C PRO A 349 42.58 1.10 -30.86
N SER A 350 43.07 1.77 -29.80
CA SER A 350 42.42 1.74 -28.48
C SER A 350 41.07 2.45 -28.49
N ILE A 351 41.00 3.61 -29.14
CA ILE A 351 39.76 4.39 -29.28
C ILE A 351 38.74 3.58 -30.09
N PHE A 352 39.16 2.94 -31.18
CA PHE A 352 38.28 2.10 -32.00
C PHE A 352 37.74 0.90 -31.21
N LYS A 353 38.57 0.24 -30.40
CA LYS A 353 38.11 -0.84 -29.50
C LYS A 353 37.07 -0.35 -28.50
N GLN A 354 37.28 0.83 -27.91
CA GLN A 354 36.34 1.43 -26.96
C GLN A 354 35.03 1.85 -27.65
N GLN A 355 35.10 2.50 -28.80
CA GLN A 355 33.93 2.88 -29.60
C GLN A 355 33.15 1.66 -30.09
N SER A 356 33.83 0.59 -30.51
CA SER A 356 33.21 -0.68 -30.90
C SER A 356 32.46 -1.32 -29.73
N ALA A 357 33.07 -1.35 -28.54
CA ALA A 357 32.42 -1.86 -27.32
C ALA A 357 31.20 -1.01 -26.93
N ASN A 358 31.32 0.32 -26.99
CA ASN A 358 30.22 1.25 -26.70
C ASN A 358 29.07 1.09 -27.70
N ASN A 359 29.37 0.99 -29.01
CA ASN A 359 28.38 0.77 -30.05
C ASN A 359 27.66 -0.58 -29.88
N LEU A 360 28.37 -1.62 -29.44
CA LEU A 360 27.76 -2.91 -29.14
C LEU A 360 26.85 -2.82 -27.91
N GLY A 361 27.23 -2.04 -26.90
CA GLY A 361 26.37 -1.70 -25.76
C GLY A 361 25.10 -0.97 -26.17
N LEU A 362 25.22 0.07 -27.00
CA LEU A 362 24.09 0.83 -27.53
C LEU A 362 23.15 -0.04 -28.36
N ARG A 363 23.67 -0.92 -29.23
CA ARG A 363 22.83 -1.87 -30.00
C ARG A 363 22.04 -2.80 -29.10
N LYS A 364 22.62 -3.27 -27.99
CA LYS A 364 21.90 -4.08 -27.00
C LYS A 364 20.81 -3.29 -26.29
N GLN A 365 21.09 -2.04 -25.93
CA GLN A 365 20.08 -1.16 -25.32
C GLN A 365 18.91 -0.91 -26.27
N ILE A 366 19.18 -0.55 -27.52
CA ILE A 366 18.15 -0.35 -28.55
C ILE A 366 17.30 -1.62 -28.74
N ALA A 367 17.91 -2.80 -28.74
CA ALA A 367 17.16 -4.06 -28.85
C ALA A 367 16.28 -4.34 -27.61
N LEU A 368 16.77 -4.02 -26.41
CA LEU A 368 15.98 -4.13 -25.17
C LEU A 368 14.82 -3.13 -25.15
N ASP A 369 15.06 -1.90 -25.58
CA ASP A 369 14.03 -0.86 -25.66
C ASP A 369 12.94 -1.24 -26.66
N ALA A 370 13.31 -1.79 -27.83
CA ALA A 370 12.36 -2.30 -28.81
C ALA A 370 11.50 -3.45 -28.26
N LEU A 371 12.10 -4.36 -27.47
CA LEU A 371 11.34 -5.42 -26.78
C LEU A 371 10.40 -4.85 -25.71
N GLN A 372 10.83 -3.81 -24.99
CA GLN A 372 9.97 -3.13 -24.02
C GLN A 372 8.79 -2.46 -24.71
N GLU A 373 9.00 -1.74 -25.81
CA GLU A 373 7.95 -1.12 -26.60
C GLU A 373 6.93 -2.14 -27.11
N GLN A 374 7.38 -3.28 -27.64
CA GLN A 374 6.50 -4.38 -28.04
C GLN A 374 5.68 -4.89 -26.84
N SER A 375 6.30 -5.11 -25.69
CA SER A 375 5.59 -5.56 -24.48
C SER A 375 4.55 -4.56 -24.00
N LEU A 376 4.82 -3.25 -24.15
CA LEU A 376 3.88 -2.19 -23.79
C LEU A 376 2.72 -2.14 -24.78
N ALA A 377 2.98 -2.33 -26.08
CA ALA A 377 1.94 -2.42 -27.10
C ALA A 377 0.99 -3.60 -26.83
N ASP A 378 1.51 -4.78 -26.50
CA ASP A 378 0.72 -5.97 -26.18
C ASP A 378 -0.15 -5.78 -24.92
N ARG A 379 0.43 -5.15 -23.88
CA ARG A 379 -0.31 -4.78 -22.66
C ARG A 379 -1.42 -3.79 -22.94
N ASN A 380 -1.15 -2.77 -23.75
CA ASN A 380 -2.15 -1.79 -24.15
C ASN A 380 -3.29 -2.43 -24.95
N PHE A 381 -2.97 -3.33 -25.89
CA PHE A 381 -3.98 -4.09 -26.62
C PHE A 381 -4.85 -4.93 -25.68
N SER A 382 -4.22 -5.63 -24.74
CA SER A 382 -4.93 -6.43 -23.72
C SER A 382 -5.86 -5.57 -22.84
N LEU A 383 -5.40 -4.39 -22.43
CA LEU A 383 -6.20 -3.44 -21.66
C LEU A 383 -7.39 -2.89 -22.46
N LEU A 384 -7.19 -2.56 -23.73
CA LEU A 384 -8.27 -2.09 -24.61
C LEU A 384 -9.33 -3.17 -24.79
N TYR A 385 -8.91 -4.42 -25.00
CA TYR A 385 -9.81 -5.57 -25.07
C TYR A 385 -10.60 -5.76 -23.77
N GLN A 386 -9.93 -5.74 -22.61
CA GLN A 386 -10.60 -5.82 -21.31
C GLN A 386 -11.59 -4.67 -21.09
N LYS A 387 -11.24 -3.45 -21.50
CA LYS A 387 -12.12 -2.29 -21.40
C LYS A 387 -13.38 -2.46 -22.25
N GLN A 388 -13.24 -2.95 -23.48
CA GLN A 388 -14.38 -3.24 -24.36
C GLN A 388 -15.28 -4.34 -23.78
N PHE A 389 -14.69 -5.42 -23.28
CA PHE A 389 -15.41 -6.51 -22.63
C PHE A 389 -16.22 -6.02 -21.42
N LEU A 390 -15.58 -5.26 -20.52
CA LEU A 390 -16.25 -4.67 -19.36
C LEU A 390 -17.38 -3.72 -19.78
N GLN A 391 -17.17 -2.87 -20.79
CA GLN A 391 -18.22 -1.98 -21.29
C GLN A 391 -19.45 -2.75 -21.80
N HIS A 392 -19.23 -3.87 -22.51
CA HIS A 392 -20.31 -4.72 -22.99
C HIS A 392 -21.09 -5.39 -21.84
N ASP A 393 -20.38 -5.96 -20.86
CA ASP A 393 -20.99 -6.62 -19.70
C ASP A 393 -21.76 -5.65 -18.80
N PHE A 394 -21.21 -4.45 -18.57
CA PHE A 394 -21.90 -3.39 -17.83
C PHE A 394 -23.20 -2.98 -18.54
N HIS A 395 -23.19 -2.90 -19.87
CA HIS A 395 -24.38 -2.47 -20.63
C HIS A 395 -25.49 -3.52 -20.56
N GLN A 396 -25.20 -4.81 -20.74
CA GLN A 396 -26.21 -5.87 -20.64
C GLN A 396 -26.79 -5.98 -19.22
N SER A 397 -25.94 -5.94 -18.19
CA SER A 397 -26.40 -5.99 -16.80
C SER A 397 -27.27 -4.77 -16.45
N PHE A 398 -26.92 -3.60 -16.98
CA PHE A 398 -27.69 -2.37 -16.79
C PHE A 398 -29.07 -2.46 -17.45
N LEU A 399 -29.14 -2.89 -18.72
CA LEU A 399 -30.42 -3.07 -19.43
C LEU A 399 -31.34 -4.07 -18.72
N ASN A 400 -30.78 -5.18 -18.23
CA ASN A 400 -31.55 -6.17 -17.46
C ASN A 400 -32.08 -5.59 -16.14
N LYS A 401 -31.29 -4.78 -15.44
CA LYS A 401 -31.76 -4.08 -14.22
C LYS A 401 -32.85 -3.07 -14.54
N GLU A 402 -32.71 -2.29 -15.61
CA GLU A 402 -33.70 -1.30 -16.00
C GLU A 402 -35.04 -1.95 -16.37
N ASN A 403 -35.00 -3.08 -17.10
CA ASN A 403 -36.18 -3.86 -17.43
C ASN A 403 -36.85 -4.45 -16.18
N ASN A 404 -36.07 -4.98 -15.23
CA ASN A 404 -36.61 -5.49 -13.96
C ASN A 404 -37.27 -4.37 -13.14
N ILE A 405 -36.68 -3.17 -13.12
CA ILE A 405 -37.28 -2.00 -12.43
C ILE A 405 -38.62 -1.62 -13.10
N LYS A 406 -38.70 -1.62 -14.43
CA LYS A 406 -39.95 -1.35 -15.15
C LYS A 406 -41.03 -2.38 -14.81
N GLN A 407 -40.70 -3.67 -14.84
CA GLN A 407 -41.64 -4.75 -14.46
C GLN A 407 -42.11 -4.64 -13.00
N LEU A 408 -41.21 -4.28 -12.08
CA LEU A 408 -41.57 -4.10 -10.67
C LEU A 408 -42.51 -2.90 -10.48
N LYS A 409 -42.27 -1.80 -11.20
CA LYS A 409 -43.18 -0.63 -11.18
C LYS A 409 -44.57 -0.97 -11.72
N GLU A 410 -44.65 -1.75 -12.79
CA GLU A 410 -45.93 -2.23 -13.33
C GLU A 410 -46.68 -3.10 -12.31
N LYS A 411 -45.97 -4.02 -11.63
CA LYS A 411 -46.57 -4.85 -10.57
C LYS A 411 -47.08 -4.03 -9.39
N ILE A 412 -46.32 -3.04 -8.93
CA ILE A 412 -46.75 -2.14 -7.85
C ILE A 412 -48.01 -1.38 -8.28
N CYS A 413 -48.03 -0.83 -9.49
CA CYS A 413 -49.21 -0.12 -10.01
C CYS A 413 -50.45 -1.04 -10.08
N GLN A 414 -50.28 -2.31 -10.46
CA GLN A 414 -51.37 -3.28 -10.47
C GLN A 414 -51.89 -3.61 -9.06
N GLU A 415 -51.02 -3.74 -8.07
CA GLU A 415 -51.44 -3.93 -6.68
C GLU A 415 -52.14 -2.67 -6.13
N ASP A 416 -51.63 -1.47 -6.40
CA ASP A 416 -52.27 -0.21 -5.99
C ASP A 416 -53.68 -0.05 -6.57
N LEU A 417 -53.91 -0.52 -7.82
CA LEU A 417 -55.22 -0.55 -8.44
C LEU A 417 -56.16 -1.53 -7.73
N ARG A 418 -55.68 -2.74 -7.40
CA ARG A 418 -56.47 -3.72 -6.63
C ARG A 418 -56.82 -3.20 -5.24
N GLU A 419 -55.89 -2.56 -4.56
CA GLU A 419 -56.17 -1.96 -3.25
C GLU A 419 -57.26 -0.91 -3.34
N LYS A 420 -57.23 -0.04 -4.37
CA LYS A 420 -58.30 0.95 -4.60
C LYS A 420 -59.65 0.29 -4.86
N GLU A 421 -59.69 -0.76 -5.68
CA GLU A 421 -60.91 -1.53 -5.94
C GLU A 421 -61.47 -2.17 -4.65
N ILE A 422 -60.61 -2.77 -3.83
CA ILE A 422 -60.99 -3.37 -2.55
C ILE A 422 -61.50 -2.30 -1.57
N MET A 423 -60.83 -1.14 -1.50
CA MET A 423 -61.26 -0.04 -0.63
C MET A 423 -62.62 0.54 -1.05
N GLN A 424 -62.86 0.70 -2.35
CA GLN A 424 -64.17 1.10 -2.85
C GLN A 424 -65.24 0.06 -2.51
N TRP A 425 -64.95 -1.22 -2.72
CA TRP A 425 -65.83 -2.32 -2.36
C TRP A 425 -66.16 -2.35 -0.86
N MET A 426 -65.17 -2.14 0.01
CA MET A 426 -65.38 -2.05 1.47
C MET A 426 -66.23 -0.82 1.85
N GLN A 427 -66.02 0.33 1.21
CA GLN A 427 -66.81 1.54 1.47
C GLN A 427 -68.27 1.36 1.08
N GLU A 428 -68.55 0.78 -0.08
CA GLU A 428 -69.92 0.47 -0.53
C GLU A 428 -70.60 -0.52 0.42
N ARG A 429 -69.88 -1.56 0.84
CA ARG A 429 -70.37 -2.54 1.81
C ARG A 429 -70.58 -1.94 3.20
N GLY A 430 -69.71 -1.02 3.62
CA GLY A 430 -69.85 -0.28 4.87
C GLY A 430 -71.11 0.58 4.87
N LYS A 431 -71.34 1.35 3.80
CA LYS A 431 -72.56 2.17 3.63
C LYS A 431 -73.83 1.32 3.69
N THR A 432 -73.86 0.20 2.96
CA THR A 432 -75.02 -0.72 2.97
C THR A 432 -75.22 -1.37 4.34
N SER A 433 -74.14 -1.77 5.03
CA SER A 433 -74.21 -2.29 6.39
C SER A 433 -74.83 -1.27 7.36
N VAL A 434 -74.40 -0.01 7.31
CA VAL A 434 -74.97 1.05 8.16
C VAL A 434 -76.47 1.20 7.90
N VAL A 435 -76.89 1.28 6.64
CA VAL A 435 -78.31 1.38 6.26
C VAL A 435 -79.12 0.19 6.78
N VAL A 436 -78.59 -1.03 6.65
CA VAL A 436 -79.24 -2.25 7.18
C VAL A 436 -79.32 -2.20 8.71
N THR A 437 -78.26 -1.80 9.41
CA THR A 437 -78.29 -1.70 10.87
C THR A 437 -79.28 -0.64 11.38
N CYS A 438 -79.30 0.54 10.77
CA CYS A 438 -80.24 1.60 11.13
C CYS A 438 -81.70 1.20 10.85
N SER A 439 -81.95 0.55 9.70
CA SER A 439 -83.30 0.07 9.38
C SER A 439 -83.76 -1.05 10.31
N LEU A 440 -82.88 -2.00 10.66
CA LEU A 440 -83.18 -3.03 11.67
C LEU A 440 -83.49 -2.43 13.04
N TRP A 441 -82.75 -1.41 13.45
CA TRP A 441 -83.02 -0.66 14.67
C TRP A 441 -84.36 0.07 14.63
N ASN A 442 -84.70 0.72 13.50
CA ASN A 442 -86.01 1.33 13.30
C ASN A 442 -87.13 0.28 13.43
N PHE A 443 -86.98 -0.90 12.82
CA PHE A 443 -87.96 -1.98 12.97
C PHE A 443 -88.05 -2.49 14.41
N TYR A 444 -86.93 -2.59 15.11
CA TYR A 444 -86.89 -3.01 16.50
C TYR A 444 -87.66 -2.05 17.42
N ASP A 445 -87.51 -0.74 17.20
CA ASP A 445 -88.20 0.30 17.96
C ASP A 445 -89.70 0.37 17.63
N VAL A 446 -90.08 0.28 16.34
CA VAL A 446 -91.50 0.20 15.94
C VAL A 446 -92.19 -1.03 16.56
N LEU A 447 -91.48 -2.16 16.69
CA LEU A 447 -91.99 -3.41 17.24
C LEU A 447 -91.82 -3.53 18.76
N ARG A 448 -91.57 -2.43 19.46
CA ARG A 448 -91.34 -2.40 20.91
C ARG A 448 -92.50 -2.93 21.75
N HIS A 449 -93.74 -2.74 21.26
CA HIS A 449 -94.95 -3.16 21.97
C HIS A 449 -95.42 -4.59 21.61
N VAL A 450 -94.73 -5.27 20.69
CA VAL A 450 -95.06 -6.64 20.29
C VAL A 450 -94.39 -7.63 21.22
N HIS A 451 -95.17 -8.31 22.06
CA HIS A 451 -94.64 -9.13 23.14
C HIS A 451 -94.02 -10.46 22.66
N VAL A 452 -92.69 -10.57 22.77
CA VAL A 452 -91.97 -11.85 22.78
C VAL A 452 -91.45 -12.10 24.19
N ARG A 453 -92.24 -12.81 25.01
CA ARG A 453 -91.81 -13.47 26.27
C ARG A 453 -90.91 -12.64 27.21
N ARG A 454 -91.15 -11.35 27.32
CA ARG A 454 -90.82 -10.59 28.52
C ARG A 454 -92.10 -9.91 28.94
N GLU A 455 -92.72 -10.42 30.00
CA GLU A 455 -93.58 -9.60 30.85
C GLU A 455 -92.84 -8.27 31.04
N TYR A 456 -93.50 -7.15 30.77
CA TYR A 456 -93.00 -5.84 31.20
C TYR A 456 -93.02 -5.82 32.74
N LYS A 457 -92.15 -6.60 33.39
CA LYS A 457 -91.58 -6.20 34.66
C LYS A 457 -90.70 -5.04 34.28
N VAL A 458 -91.24 -3.83 34.45
CA VAL A 458 -90.44 -2.62 34.57
C VAL A 458 -89.33 -3.00 35.55
N LYS A 459 -88.13 -3.27 35.04
CA LYS A 459 -86.98 -3.41 35.93
C LYS A 459 -86.85 -2.02 36.54
N PRO A 460 -86.86 -1.88 37.88
CA PRO A 460 -86.68 -0.58 38.50
C PRO A 460 -85.41 0.03 37.92
N LEU A 461 -85.52 1.12 37.17
CA LEU A 461 -84.35 1.79 36.62
C LEU A 461 -83.53 2.27 37.81
N ARG A 462 -82.28 1.81 37.89
CA ARG A 462 -81.36 2.25 38.93
C ARG A 462 -80.88 3.65 38.55
N TYR A 463 -81.64 4.66 38.96
CA TYR A 463 -81.30 6.06 38.69
C TYR A 463 -79.96 6.40 39.38
N PRO A 464 -78.96 6.87 38.63
CA PRO A 464 -77.63 7.13 39.19
C PRO A 464 -77.60 8.30 40.18
N ASN A 465 -78.60 9.19 40.16
CA ASN A 465 -78.68 10.37 41.05
C ASN A 465 -80.07 10.53 41.67
N GLU A 466 -80.13 11.09 42.88
CA GLU A 466 -81.40 11.31 43.61
C GLU A 466 -82.31 12.34 42.96
N TYR A 467 -81.74 13.35 42.28
CA TYR A 467 -82.49 14.32 41.50
C TYR A 467 -83.32 13.69 40.35
N LEU A 468 -82.88 12.55 39.82
CA LEU A 468 -83.61 11.79 38.79
C LEU A 468 -84.72 10.91 39.38
N LYS A 469 -84.81 10.79 40.71
CA LYS A 469 -85.90 10.09 41.41
C LYS A 469 -87.14 10.99 41.60
N GLN A 470 -87.14 12.22 41.11
CA GLN A 470 -88.31 13.11 41.17
C GLN A 470 -89.50 12.50 40.39
N PRO A 471 -90.75 12.70 40.87
CA PRO A 471 -91.94 12.04 40.31
C PRO A 471 -92.19 12.38 38.83
N LEU A 472 -91.76 13.55 38.37
CA LEU A 472 -91.87 13.98 36.97
C LEU A 472 -90.77 13.39 36.04
N LEU A 473 -89.68 12.88 36.62
CA LEU A 473 -88.53 12.33 35.88
C LEU A 473 -88.47 10.79 35.91
N ARG A 474 -89.36 10.15 36.69
CA ARG A 474 -89.54 8.71 36.70
C ARG A 474 -90.38 8.29 35.48
N TYR A 475 -89.73 7.68 34.50
CA TYR A 475 -90.38 7.01 33.37
C TYR A 475 -91.37 5.91 33.80
N GLU A 476 -91.25 5.41 35.03
CA GLU A 476 -92.14 4.39 35.60
C GLU A 476 -93.50 4.95 36.06
N SER A 477 -93.60 6.26 36.29
CA SER A 477 -94.81 6.94 36.79
C SER A 477 -95.56 7.75 35.73
N MET A 478 -95.07 7.80 34.48
CA MET A 478 -95.87 8.32 33.37
C MET A 478 -96.82 7.22 32.87
N ALA A 479 -98.13 7.48 32.89
CA ALA A 479 -99.16 6.57 32.41
C ALA A 479 -99.25 6.51 30.87
N MET A 480 -98.50 7.37 30.17
CA MET A 480 -98.30 7.24 28.74
C MET A 480 -97.57 5.93 28.42
N LYS A 481 -97.83 5.36 27.23
CA LYS A 481 -97.04 4.26 26.64
C LYS A 481 -95.60 4.69 26.28
N ALA A 482 -94.99 5.59 27.04
CA ALA A 482 -93.60 6.00 26.93
C ALA A 482 -92.73 4.99 27.66
N ALA A 483 -92.19 4.02 26.91
CA ALA A 483 -91.20 3.12 27.46
C ALA A 483 -89.82 3.82 27.55
N PRO A 484 -88.92 3.41 28.47
CA PRO A 484 -87.56 3.94 28.58
C PRO A 484 -86.68 3.47 27.42
N PRO A 485 -85.82 4.32 26.82
CA PRO A 485 -84.99 3.94 25.68
C PRO A 485 -84.23 2.63 25.98
N LEU A 486 -84.30 1.69 25.04
CA LEU A 486 -83.64 0.39 25.19
C LEU A 486 -82.12 0.60 25.14
N GLU A 487 -81.38 -0.19 25.92
CA GLU A 487 -79.92 -0.22 25.86
C GLU A 487 -79.49 -0.56 24.42
N PHE A 488 -78.44 0.11 23.94
CA PHE A 488 -77.93 -0.06 22.58
C PHE A 488 -77.30 -1.46 22.44
N GLU A 489 -78.00 -2.42 21.83
CA GLU A 489 -77.44 -3.73 21.47
C GLU A 489 -76.59 -3.61 20.18
N GLU A 490 -75.27 -3.78 20.32
CA GLU A 490 -74.30 -3.61 19.21
C GLU A 490 -74.41 -4.72 18.13
N ASP A 491 -74.98 -5.89 18.48
CA ASP A 491 -75.08 -7.05 17.59
C ASP A 491 -76.32 -7.02 16.68
N ALA A 492 -76.14 -6.56 15.42
CA ALA A 492 -77.19 -6.50 14.40
C ALA A 492 -77.92 -7.84 14.14
N LEU A 493 -77.23 -8.97 14.29
CA LEU A 493 -77.82 -10.31 14.10
C LEU A 493 -78.81 -10.68 15.22
N ASN A 494 -78.56 -10.22 16.44
CA ASN A 494 -79.47 -10.45 17.56
C ASN A 494 -80.71 -9.58 17.42
N VAL A 495 -80.53 -8.30 17.03
CA VAL A 495 -81.64 -7.40 16.69
C VAL A 495 -82.50 -8.00 15.58
N LEU A 496 -81.90 -8.52 14.50
CA LEU A 496 -82.62 -9.20 13.41
C LEU A 496 -83.43 -10.41 13.90
N LYS A 497 -82.86 -11.27 14.74
CA LYS A 497 -83.58 -12.43 15.32
C LYS A 497 -84.77 -11.99 16.16
N VAL A 498 -84.66 -10.93 16.95
CA VAL A 498 -85.77 -10.43 17.76
C VAL A 498 -86.84 -9.77 16.90
N VAL A 499 -86.44 -8.95 15.92
CA VAL A 499 -87.36 -8.33 14.95
C VAL A 499 -88.14 -9.38 14.18
N THR A 500 -87.47 -10.40 13.65
CA THR A 500 -88.14 -11.49 12.91
C THR A 500 -89.12 -12.27 13.77
N GLN A 501 -88.78 -12.60 15.02
CA GLN A 501 -89.70 -13.26 15.94
C GLN A 501 -90.91 -12.39 16.31
N LYS A 502 -90.71 -11.07 16.50
CA LYS A 502 -91.78 -10.12 16.76
C LYS A 502 -92.70 -9.96 15.53
N LEU A 503 -92.13 -9.81 14.35
CA LEU A 503 -92.88 -9.75 13.09
C LEU A 503 -93.70 -11.02 12.86
N LEU A 504 -93.11 -12.20 13.08
CA LEU A 504 -93.83 -13.47 12.97
C LEU A 504 -95.04 -13.54 13.93
N LYS A 505 -94.92 -13.00 15.14
CA LYS A 505 -96.07 -12.93 16.06
C LYS A 505 -97.11 -11.91 15.63
N LEU A 506 -96.69 -10.75 15.13
CA LEU A 506 -97.63 -9.78 14.56
C LEU A 506 -98.38 -10.35 13.37
N THR A 507 -97.69 -11.03 12.45
CA THR A 507 -98.35 -11.63 11.29
C THR A 507 -99.29 -12.75 11.70
N LEU A 508 -98.93 -13.57 12.69
CA LEU A 508 -99.84 -14.57 13.26
C LEU A 508 -101.07 -13.93 13.93
N ALA A 509 -100.89 -12.89 14.74
CA ALA A 509 -101.99 -12.18 15.41
C ALA A 509 -102.89 -11.44 14.40
N TYR A 510 -102.29 -10.81 13.39
CA TYR A 510 -103.00 -10.18 12.29
C TYR A 510 -103.82 -11.22 11.51
N ASN A 511 -103.23 -12.37 11.17
CA ASN A 511 -103.95 -13.45 10.50
C ASN A 511 -105.07 -14.10 11.35
N GLN A 512 -105.02 -13.96 12.68
CA GLN A 512 -106.09 -14.41 13.58
C GLN A 512 -107.22 -13.38 13.67
N LEU A 513 -106.89 -12.09 13.68
CA LEU A 513 -107.86 -10.99 13.76
C LEU A 513 -108.53 -10.70 12.41
N MET A 514 -107.88 -11.08 11.30
CA MET A 514 -108.39 -10.85 9.96
C MET A 514 -109.11 -12.10 9.42
N PRO A 515 -110.40 -12.01 9.01
CA PRO A 515 -111.09 -13.11 8.37
C PRO A 515 -110.45 -13.41 7.00
N LYS A 516 -110.17 -14.70 6.73
CA LYS A 516 -109.35 -15.14 5.59
C LYS A 516 -109.89 -14.78 4.19
N ASN A 517 -111.13 -14.30 4.07
CA ASN A 517 -111.81 -13.95 2.81
C ASN A 517 -112.59 -12.61 2.87
N ALA A 518 -112.01 -11.53 3.39
CA ALA A 518 -112.66 -10.21 3.39
C ALA A 518 -112.18 -9.31 2.24
N ALA A 519 -113.12 -8.63 1.57
CA ALA A 519 -112.85 -7.61 0.55
C ALA A 519 -112.13 -6.38 1.17
N LYS A 520 -111.27 -5.71 0.38
CA LYS A 520 -110.41 -4.59 0.82
C LYS A 520 -111.13 -3.51 1.64
N ASN A 521 -112.38 -3.19 1.30
CA ASN A 521 -113.15 -2.15 1.97
C ASN A 521 -113.51 -2.51 3.44
N VAL A 522 -113.72 -3.80 3.73
CA VAL A 522 -114.02 -4.28 5.10
C VAL A 522 -112.76 -4.25 5.98
N ILE A 523 -111.59 -4.45 5.37
CA ILE A 523 -110.29 -4.36 6.03
C ILE A 523 -110.03 -2.90 6.45
N GLU A 524 -110.31 -1.94 5.56
CA GLU A 524 -110.14 -0.51 5.85
C GLU A 524 -111.06 -0.03 6.98
N ASP A 525 -112.32 -0.49 7.02
CA ASP A 525 -113.26 -0.16 8.11
C ASP A 525 -112.84 -0.74 9.47
N ILE A 526 -112.33 -1.98 9.50
CA ILE A 526 -111.83 -2.60 10.74
C ILE A 526 -110.58 -1.85 11.24
N VAL A 527 -109.68 -1.47 10.33
CA VAL A 527 -108.48 -0.70 10.67
C VAL A 527 -108.84 0.71 11.15
N ALA A 528 -109.82 1.38 10.52
CA ALA A 528 -110.31 2.68 10.94
C ALA A 528 -110.93 2.64 12.34
N LYS A 529 -111.80 1.65 12.61
CA LYS A 529 -112.38 1.42 13.95
C LYS A 529 -111.33 1.13 15.02
N ASN A 530 -110.32 0.32 14.69
CA ASN A 530 -109.22 0.04 15.63
C ASN A 530 -108.34 1.27 15.86
N LYS A 531 -108.13 2.13 14.85
CA LYS A 531 -107.45 3.42 15.01
C LYS A 531 -108.24 4.37 15.89
N GLU A 532 -109.55 4.46 15.70
CA GLU A 532 -110.44 5.28 16.53
C GLU A 532 -110.48 4.77 17.98
N ALA A 533 -110.59 3.46 18.18
CA ALA A 533 -110.53 2.84 19.50
C ALA A 533 -109.17 3.09 20.19
N TYR A 534 -108.07 3.00 19.44
CA TYR A 534 -106.74 3.32 19.95
C TYR A 534 -106.62 4.81 20.32
N ASN A 535 -107.10 5.73 19.46
CA ASN A 535 -107.07 7.16 19.70
C ASN A 535 -107.94 7.55 20.91
N ALA A 536 -109.12 6.97 21.03
CA ALA A 536 -110.00 7.15 22.19
C ALA A 536 -109.33 6.66 23.48
N HIS A 537 -108.69 5.49 23.44
CA HIS A 537 -107.93 4.97 24.57
C HIS A 537 -106.69 5.82 24.90
N TYR A 538 -105.98 6.33 23.90
CA TYR A 538 -104.83 7.21 24.08
C TYR A 538 -105.22 8.53 24.76
N LEU A 539 -106.30 9.15 24.29
CA LEU A 539 -106.86 10.38 24.87
C LEU A 539 -107.39 10.15 26.29
N ALA A 540 -107.93 8.97 26.60
CA ALA A 540 -108.36 8.61 27.95
C ALA A 540 -107.16 8.54 28.92
N THR A 541 -106.04 7.94 28.50
CA THR A 541 -104.80 7.94 29.29
C THR A 541 -104.20 9.34 29.48
N ALA A 542 -104.26 10.22 28.46
CA ALA A 542 -103.78 11.60 28.58
C ALA A 542 -104.61 12.45 29.56
N LYS A 543 -105.91 12.16 29.71
CA LYS A 543 -106.81 12.87 30.64
C LYS A 543 -106.65 12.43 32.09
N SER A 544 -106.18 11.21 32.35
CA SER A 544 -105.98 10.67 33.71
C SER A 544 -104.89 11.39 34.51
N GLU A 545 -103.93 12.04 33.86
CA GLU A 545 -102.83 12.72 34.56
C GLU A 545 -103.18 14.15 35.03
N HIS A 546 -104.14 14.84 34.38
CA HIS A 546 -104.59 16.16 34.85
C HIS A 546 -105.34 16.11 36.19
N CYS A 547 -106.00 15.00 36.53
CA CYS A 547 -106.77 14.90 37.78
C CYS A 547 -105.93 14.63 39.04
N THR A 548 -104.60 14.49 38.93
CA THR A 548 -103.71 14.31 40.10
C THR A 548 -102.91 15.56 40.47
N ALA A 549 -103.01 16.63 39.67
CA ALA A 549 -102.38 17.92 39.95
C ALA A 549 -103.23 18.85 40.84
N ASP A 550 -104.53 18.61 40.97
CA ASP A 550 -105.49 19.55 41.56
C ASP A 550 -105.72 19.41 43.08
N ILE A 551 -104.94 18.59 43.81
CA ILE A 551 -105.12 18.38 45.27
C ILE A 551 -104.15 19.20 46.13
N ILE A 552 -103.28 20.02 45.54
CA ILE A 552 -102.41 20.94 46.31
C ILE A 552 -102.60 22.36 45.79
N SER A 553 -103.65 23.04 46.26
CA SER A 553 -103.77 24.49 46.15
C SER A 553 -103.85 25.15 47.53
N HIS A 554 -103.22 26.33 47.58
CA HIS A 554 -103.27 27.38 48.61
C HIS A 554 -102.40 27.21 49.85
N LYS A 555 -101.27 27.93 49.85
CA LYS A 555 -101.06 29.08 50.77
C LYS A 555 -100.08 30.08 50.14
N ASP A 556 -100.46 31.34 50.27
CA ASP A 556 -99.90 32.53 49.66
C ASP A 556 -98.58 33.02 50.28
N GLU A 557 -98.07 34.08 49.64
CA GLU A 557 -97.24 35.19 50.13
C GLU A 557 -95.72 35.15 49.86
N ASP A 558 -95.34 36.07 48.97
CA ASP A 558 -94.24 37.04 49.09
C ASP A 558 -92.94 36.58 49.71
N HIS A 559 -91.90 36.46 48.85
CA HIS A 559 -90.60 37.09 49.09
C HIS A 559 -89.81 37.19 47.78
N SER A 560 -89.72 38.42 47.27
CA SER A 560 -88.53 38.86 46.54
C SER A 560 -87.37 38.94 47.53
N HIS A 561 -86.29 38.17 47.28
CA HIS A 561 -84.91 38.58 47.46
C HIS A 561 -83.97 37.41 47.13
N TYR A 562 -83.06 37.69 46.20
CA TYR A 562 -81.68 37.20 46.12
C TYR A 562 -81.28 36.12 47.11
N LEU A 563 -80.92 34.94 46.62
CA LEU A 563 -79.84 34.14 47.20
C LEU A 563 -79.31 33.13 46.15
N PRO A 564 -78.04 32.69 46.28
CA PRO A 564 -77.02 32.90 45.29
C PRO A 564 -76.58 31.59 44.66
N SER A 565 -75.68 31.71 43.68
CA SER A 565 -74.82 30.63 43.19
C SER A 565 -74.34 29.69 44.31
N LEU A 566 -74.94 28.50 44.39
CA LEU A 566 -74.33 27.33 45.01
C LEU A 566 -74.15 26.29 43.90
N ARG A 567 -73.12 26.55 43.10
CA ARG A 567 -72.38 25.54 42.33
C ARG A 567 -71.39 24.85 43.26
N GLU A 568 -71.87 24.09 44.22
CA GLU A 568 -71.10 23.09 44.97
C GLU A 568 -72.16 22.02 45.26
N GLU A 569 -72.28 20.91 44.54
CA GLU A 569 -71.27 19.85 44.39
C GLU A 569 -71.51 19.09 43.07
N THR A 570 -70.81 19.44 42.01
CA THR A 570 -70.48 18.48 40.94
C THR A 570 -69.07 18.78 40.47
N LYS A 571 -68.13 17.88 40.80
CA LYS A 571 -66.74 17.93 40.31
C LYS A 571 -66.71 17.61 38.82
N ILE A 572 -67.15 18.55 37.99
CA ILE A 572 -66.82 18.57 36.57
C ILE A 572 -65.79 19.70 36.40
N PRO A 573 -64.50 19.37 36.19
CA PRO A 573 -63.46 20.38 36.06
C PRO A 573 -63.79 21.32 34.89
N THR A 574 -63.78 22.62 35.15
CA THR A 574 -63.89 23.65 34.12
C THR A 574 -62.75 23.50 33.12
N ARG A 575 -62.98 23.82 31.83
CA ARG A 575 -61.99 23.72 30.74
C ARG A 575 -60.62 24.33 31.07
N ALA A 576 -60.58 25.40 31.87
CA ALA A 576 -59.35 26.01 32.34
C ALA A 576 -58.54 25.07 33.25
N VAL A 577 -59.21 24.36 34.17
CA VAL A 577 -58.59 23.38 35.08
C VAL A 577 -58.12 22.15 34.31
N ILE A 578 -58.86 21.69 33.30
CA ILE A 578 -58.43 20.60 32.41
C ILE A 578 -57.18 21.01 31.64
N LYS A 579 -57.13 22.26 31.16
CA LYS A 579 -55.97 22.79 30.43
C LYS A 579 -54.74 22.90 31.33
N ASP A 580 -54.89 23.37 32.57
CA ASP A 580 -53.80 23.44 33.55
C ASP A 580 -53.32 22.05 34.00
N LEU A 581 -54.22 21.07 34.13
CA LEU A 581 -53.85 19.69 34.42
C LEU A 581 -53.15 19.02 33.23
N SER A 582 -53.57 19.33 32.00
CA SER A 582 -52.90 18.84 30.78
C SER A 582 -51.51 19.44 30.58
N SER A 583 -51.33 20.74 30.88
CA SER A 583 -50.00 21.38 30.78
C SER A 583 -49.06 20.84 31.85
N LYS A 584 -49.53 20.68 33.09
CA LYS A 584 -48.75 20.04 34.16
C LYS A 584 -48.37 18.60 33.85
N LEU A 585 -49.24 17.82 33.19
CA LEU A 585 -48.90 16.47 32.73
C LEU A 585 -47.77 16.49 31.69
N VAL A 586 -47.84 17.39 30.71
CA VAL A 586 -46.79 17.54 29.70
C VAL A 586 -45.47 17.96 30.33
N GLU A 587 -45.47 18.93 31.24
CA GLU A 587 -44.29 19.34 32.01
C GLU A 587 -43.69 18.18 32.82
N HIS A 588 -44.55 17.35 33.43
CA HIS A 588 -44.12 16.19 34.21
C HIS A 588 -43.54 15.04 33.36
N TYR A 589 -43.94 14.94 32.09
CA TYR A 589 -43.37 14.00 31.12
C TYR A 589 -42.05 14.53 30.54
N VAL A 590 -41.94 15.84 30.31
CA VAL A 590 -40.70 16.49 29.84
C VAL A 590 -39.61 16.41 30.92
N ALA A 591 -39.95 16.71 32.18
CA ALA A 591 -39.03 16.59 33.33
C ALA A 591 -38.63 15.14 33.69
N LYS A 592 -39.20 14.14 33.03
CA LYS A 592 -38.87 12.71 33.21
C LYS A 592 -38.03 12.16 32.04
N GLN A 593 -37.88 12.93 30.96
CA GLN A 593 -37.06 12.61 29.79
C GLN A 593 -35.73 13.39 29.78
N GLU A 594 -35.61 14.46 30.58
CA GLU A 594 -34.34 14.99 31.10
C GLU A 594 -33.89 14.20 32.32
#